data_AF-W2BZV4-F1
#
_entry.id   AF-W2BZV4-F1
#
_cell.length_a   1.000
_cell.length_b   1.000
_cell.length_c   1.000
_cell.angle_alpha   90.00
_cell.angle_beta   90.00
_cell.angle_gamma   90.00
#
_symmetry.space_group_name_H-M   'P 1'
#
loop_
_entity.id
_entity.type
_entity.pdbx_description
1 polymer ?
#
loop_
_entity_poly.entity_id
_entity_poly.type
_entity_poly.pdbx_seq_one_letter_code
_entity_poly.pdbx_strand_id
1 'polypeptide(L)'
;MEEKISIRIKKEVLMSVLAFIIAFISAMAIMTVSAHAYNEIKHINGGEWKGEVAWYFEYNGQKAFCIQSNVGPGPHHEKDLKRKVYENDNMLKALYYGWFGQEPWAGFDNNKAKGIVVTSRVLSDFYKGTNNDSLEGVKEFKEFLNTKPVPPKGLAHFAKSELKATWDPAKKVQVTDENEVKGDPNATVTFKLPDNGVRLIKDGEIVKGPEVTLKVGDKFYLEADAGVTDEYNTGEVGKKFKYQPIVFETPPNQQDIGHLNIVEDKAAITSFKAMWLKFSEVEISKKDITNKEELPGAKMKVTDAESGKLVDEWVSEKKAHIIKNLVEGRKYILSETLAPKGYKLSTEKIEFIAGSDTKVTMYNRPEKKPEKPKKPGKPKPGGGVRTGDNTEWILPVVSLAIATLLLLLVVIRRKKMKMK
;
A
#
# COMPACT_ATOMS: atom_id res chain seq x y z
N MET A 1 26.28 18.71 -62.11
CA MET A 1 25.47 19.51 -61.17
C MET A 1 25.34 18.81 -59.82
N GLU A 2 25.18 17.47 -59.80
CA GLU A 2 25.06 16.67 -58.57
C GLU A 2 26.33 16.62 -57.70
N GLU A 3 27.53 16.64 -58.30
CA GLU A 3 28.79 16.57 -57.53
C GLU A 3 29.07 17.84 -56.69
N LYS A 4 28.69 19.02 -57.21
CA LYS A 4 28.78 20.30 -56.47
C LYS A 4 27.78 20.38 -55.31
N ILE A 5 26.62 19.70 -55.43
CA ILE A 5 25.59 19.65 -54.38
C ILE A 5 26.05 18.72 -53.24
N SER A 6 26.65 17.57 -53.56
CA SER A 6 27.20 16.63 -52.57
C SER A 6 28.33 17.22 -51.71
N ILE A 7 29.25 17.98 -52.34
CA ILE A 7 30.35 18.64 -51.62
C ILE A 7 29.83 19.77 -50.70
N ARG A 8 28.79 20.49 -51.14
CA ARG A 8 28.19 21.58 -50.36
C ARG A 8 27.45 21.05 -49.12
N ILE A 9 26.71 19.95 -49.26
CA ILE A 9 26.03 19.27 -48.14
C ILE A 9 27.05 18.71 -47.14
N LYS A 10 28.16 18.11 -47.60
CA LYS A 10 29.22 17.61 -46.71
C LYS A 10 29.90 18.73 -45.91
N LYS A 11 30.10 19.92 -46.51
CA LYS A 11 30.66 21.08 -45.79
C LYS A 11 29.69 21.66 -44.76
N GLU A 12 28.40 21.76 -45.08
CA GLU A 12 27.40 22.28 -44.13
C GLU A 12 27.16 21.31 -42.97
N VAL A 13 27.14 19.99 -43.22
CA VAL A 13 27.05 18.98 -42.16
C VAL A 13 28.32 18.98 -41.30
N LEU A 14 29.51 19.08 -41.89
CA LEU A 14 30.77 19.13 -41.13
C LEU A 14 30.88 20.41 -40.29
N MET A 15 30.45 21.57 -40.81
CA MET A 15 30.41 22.83 -40.08
C MET A 15 29.38 22.81 -38.95
N SER A 16 28.23 22.16 -39.15
CA SER A 16 27.21 21.93 -38.12
C SER A 16 27.73 21.03 -37.00
N VAL A 17 28.44 19.96 -37.33
CA VAL A 17 29.03 19.03 -36.34
C VAL A 17 30.17 19.71 -35.58
N LEU A 18 31.01 20.51 -36.26
CA LEU A 18 32.09 21.25 -35.61
C LEU A 18 31.55 22.36 -34.69
N ALA A 19 30.48 23.05 -35.09
CA ALA A 19 29.80 24.03 -34.24
C ALA A 19 29.16 23.37 -33.01
N PHE A 20 28.60 22.16 -33.15
CA PHE A 20 28.07 21.39 -32.03
C PHE A 20 29.18 20.94 -31.07
N ILE A 21 30.33 20.48 -31.59
CA ILE A 21 31.48 20.07 -30.77
C ILE A 21 32.11 21.27 -30.05
N ILE A 22 32.22 22.43 -30.70
CA ILE A 22 32.73 23.67 -30.06
C ILE A 22 31.75 24.18 -29.01
N ALA A 23 30.44 24.12 -29.26
CA ALA A 23 29.41 24.43 -28.26
C ALA A 23 29.48 23.47 -27.06
N PHE A 24 29.71 22.16 -27.31
CA PHE A 24 29.84 21.15 -26.25
C PHE A 24 31.13 21.32 -25.42
N ILE A 25 32.25 21.65 -26.06
CA ILE A 25 33.53 21.94 -25.38
C ILE A 25 33.44 23.26 -24.60
N SER A 26 32.73 24.28 -25.13
CA SER A 26 32.47 25.52 -24.40
C SER A 26 31.51 25.34 -23.21
N ALA A 27 30.57 24.40 -23.30
CA ALA A 27 29.68 24.05 -22.19
C ALA A 27 30.40 23.24 -21.11
N MET A 28 31.37 22.38 -21.47
CA MET A 28 32.26 21.73 -20.50
C MET A 28 33.26 22.69 -19.85
N ALA A 29 33.62 23.79 -20.52
CA ALA A 29 34.58 24.77 -20.02
C ALA A 29 34.01 25.85 -19.07
N ILE A 30 32.69 25.85 -18.79
CA ILE A 30 32.06 26.80 -17.85
C ILE A 30 31.58 26.15 -16.53
N MET A 31 31.87 24.86 -16.32
CA MET A 31 31.83 24.27 -14.97
C MET A 31 33.23 24.07 -14.39
N THR A 32 34.15 25.01 -14.61
CA THR A 32 35.05 25.37 -13.52
C THR A 32 34.27 26.31 -12.60
N VAL A 33 33.32 25.74 -11.82
CA VAL A 33 33.10 26.31 -10.49
C VAL A 33 34.46 26.18 -9.86
N SER A 34 35.18 27.29 -9.80
CA SER A 34 36.43 27.31 -9.09
C SER A 34 36.12 26.75 -7.70
N ALA A 35 36.79 25.66 -7.33
CA ALA A 35 36.67 25.02 -6.02
C ALA A 35 37.28 25.91 -4.92
N HIS A 36 36.98 27.21 -4.95
CA HIS A 36 37.35 28.15 -3.91
C HIS A 36 36.43 27.88 -2.72
N ALA A 37 37.01 27.16 -1.76
CA ALA A 37 36.58 27.02 -0.37
C ALA A 37 35.29 26.23 -0.12
N TYR A 38 35.22 24.96 -0.57
CA TYR A 38 34.17 24.05 -0.07
C TYR A 38 34.36 23.64 1.41
N ASN A 39 35.42 24.12 2.09
CA ASN A 39 35.86 23.65 3.40
C ASN A 39 36.39 24.78 4.31
N GLU A 40 36.19 26.06 3.97
CA GLU A 40 36.69 27.17 4.80
C GLU A 40 35.61 27.64 5.78
N ILE A 41 35.96 27.69 7.06
CA ILE A 41 35.08 28.20 8.13
C ILE A 41 35.08 29.73 8.07
N LYS A 42 33.90 30.33 7.91
CA LYS A 42 33.71 31.78 8.04
C LYS A 42 33.20 32.11 9.43
N HIS A 43 33.79 33.13 10.06
CA HIS A 43 33.41 33.60 11.38
C HIS A 43 32.57 34.85 11.23
N ILE A 44 31.37 34.84 11.81
CA ILE A 44 30.46 35.97 11.71
C ILE A 44 30.05 36.40 13.10
N ASN A 45 30.26 37.70 13.39
CA ASN A 45 29.89 38.26 14.67
C ASN A 45 28.37 38.22 14.83
N GLY A 46 27.90 37.53 15.88
CA GLY A 46 26.49 37.41 16.21
C GLY A 46 25.95 38.65 16.92
N GLY A 47 26.83 39.45 17.52
CA GLY A 47 26.51 40.61 18.35
C GLY A 47 26.71 40.32 19.84
N GLU A 48 26.38 41.34 20.63
CA GLU A 48 26.43 41.29 22.10
C GLU A 48 25.01 41.29 22.67
N TRP A 49 24.77 40.40 23.64
CA TRP A 49 23.53 40.36 24.41
C TRP A 49 23.87 40.30 25.90
N LYS A 50 23.49 41.34 26.64
CA LYS A 50 23.66 41.43 28.10
C LYS A 50 25.11 41.18 28.55
N GLY A 51 26.07 41.75 27.83
CA GLY A 51 27.51 41.61 28.11
C GLY A 51 28.15 40.34 27.54
N GLU A 52 27.37 39.44 26.94
CA GLU A 52 27.87 38.21 26.35
C GLU A 52 27.95 38.34 24.82
N VAL A 53 29.11 38.00 24.26
CA VAL A 53 29.34 37.97 22.81
C VAL A 53 29.31 36.52 22.33
N ALA A 54 28.65 36.30 21.19
CA ALA A 54 28.69 35.01 20.50
C ALA A 54 28.94 35.20 19.01
N TRP A 55 29.70 34.26 18.45
CA TRP A 55 29.94 34.13 17.02
C TRP A 55 29.12 32.97 16.48
N TYR A 56 28.75 33.05 15.21
CA TYR A 56 28.27 31.89 14.46
C TYR A 56 29.15 31.68 13.24
N PHE A 57 29.12 30.46 12.72
CA PHE A 57 30.06 30.01 11.70
C PHE A 57 29.29 29.62 10.45
N GLU A 58 29.87 29.87 9.28
CA GLU A 58 29.43 29.22 8.05
C GLU A 58 30.49 28.20 7.64
N TYR A 59 30.09 26.93 7.57
CA TYR A 59 30.95 25.82 7.16
C TYR A 59 30.18 24.94 6.17
N ASN A 60 30.75 24.72 4.99
CA ASN A 60 30.15 23.96 3.88
C ASN A 60 28.72 24.45 3.53
N GLY A 61 28.51 25.77 3.57
CA GLY A 61 27.23 26.42 3.28
C GLY A 61 26.19 26.33 4.42
N GLN A 62 26.55 25.76 5.57
CA GLN A 62 25.66 25.60 6.73
C GLN A 62 26.03 26.58 7.84
N LYS A 63 25.02 27.18 8.48
CA LYS A 63 25.21 28.03 9.66
C LYS A 63 25.29 27.17 10.92
N ALA A 64 26.36 27.31 11.68
CA ALA A 64 26.63 26.56 12.89
C ALA A 64 26.86 27.50 14.09
N PHE A 65 26.52 27.02 15.27
CA PHE A 65 26.75 27.70 16.54
C PHE A 65 27.96 27.12 17.26
N CYS A 66 28.64 27.93 18.06
CA CYS A 66 29.44 27.40 19.16
C CYS A 66 28.55 26.57 20.08
N ILE A 67 29.01 25.36 20.42
CA ILE A 67 28.34 24.47 21.38
C ILE A 67 29.23 24.18 22.61
N GLN A 68 30.30 24.95 22.81
CA GLN A 68 31.24 24.79 23.93
C GLN A 68 31.71 26.16 24.44
N SER A 69 30.82 26.97 25.00
CA SER A 69 31.11 28.39 25.30
C SER A 69 32.26 28.63 26.28
N ASN A 70 32.76 27.59 26.95
CA ASN A 70 33.86 27.63 27.91
C ASN A 70 35.23 27.18 27.38
N VAL A 71 35.37 26.81 26.09
CA VAL A 71 36.58 26.13 25.55
C VAL A 71 37.49 27.04 24.69
N GLY A 72 37.51 28.36 24.94
CA GLY A 72 38.41 29.27 24.20
C GLY A 72 37.78 29.82 22.92
N PRO A 73 38.53 30.21 21.87
CA PRO A 73 37.96 30.78 20.65
C PRO A 73 37.25 29.73 19.79
N GLY A 74 36.45 30.17 18.81
CA GLY A 74 35.92 29.29 17.78
C GLY A 74 37.02 28.66 16.90
N PRO A 75 36.68 27.69 16.04
CA PRO A 75 37.67 27.04 15.17
C PRO A 75 38.19 28.01 14.12
N HIS A 76 39.52 28.17 14.00
CA HIS A 76 40.17 29.09 13.05
C HIS A 76 41.02 28.34 12.02
N HIS A 77 40.61 28.39 10.74
CA HIS A 77 41.34 27.86 9.56
C HIS A 77 41.31 26.34 9.33
N GLU A 78 40.47 25.60 10.04
CA GLU A 78 40.32 24.17 9.84
C GLU A 78 39.60 23.89 8.52
N LYS A 79 40.21 23.02 7.71
CA LYS A 79 39.66 22.60 6.42
C LYS A 79 38.84 21.33 6.51
N ASP A 80 39.14 20.45 7.48
CA ASP A 80 38.53 19.14 7.58
C ASP A 80 38.15 18.85 9.03
N LEU A 81 37.07 19.48 9.50
CA LEU A 81 36.52 19.16 10.82
C LEU A 81 35.85 17.77 10.83
N LYS A 82 36.09 17.01 11.89
CA LYS A 82 35.49 15.69 12.06
C LYS A 82 33.99 15.84 12.34
N ARG A 83 33.18 15.40 11.37
CA ARG A 83 31.71 15.41 11.44
C ARG A 83 31.19 14.23 12.26
N LYS A 84 30.27 14.49 13.19
CA LYS A 84 29.59 13.48 14.01
C LYS A 84 28.09 13.74 14.09
N VAL A 85 27.29 12.69 13.92
CA VAL A 85 25.86 12.72 14.27
C VAL A 85 25.74 12.74 15.79
N TYR A 86 25.03 13.73 16.33
CA TYR A 86 24.85 13.85 17.77
C TYR A 86 23.41 13.50 18.16
N GLU A 87 23.22 12.26 18.62
CA GLU A 87 21.91 11.73 19.00
C GLU A 87 21.48 12.25 20.37
N ASN A 88 20.86 13.42 20.40
CA ASN A 88 20.31 14.03 21.61
C ASN A 88 19.09 14.89 21.27
N ASP A 89 17.94 14.55 21.87
CA ASP A 89 16.67 15.21 21.58
C ASP A 89 16.65 16.69 22.02
N ASN A 90 17.37 17.05 23.09
CA ASN A 90 17.48 18.45 23.54
C ASN A 90 18.33 19.28 22.59
N MET A 91 19.44 18.72 22.06
CA MET A 91 20.21 19.37 21.01
C MET A 91 19.40 19.54 19.72
N LEU A 92 18.64 18.52 19.32
CA LEU A 92 17.74 18.60 18.17
C LEU A 92 16.70 19.71 18.35
N LYS A 93 16.03 19.74 19.52
CA LYS A 93 15.09 20.82 19.87
C LYS A 93 15.74 22.20 19.82
N ALA A 94 16.89 22.37 20.46
CA ALA A 94 17.59 23.66 20.50
C ALA A 94 18.04 24.14 19.12
N LEU A 95 18.47 23.25 18.23
CA LEU A 95 18.85 23.60 16.85
C LEU A 95 17.63 23.85 15.95
N TYR A 96 16.52 23.16 16.19
CA TYR A 96 15.30 23.30 15.39
C TYR A 96 14.47 24.53 15.75
N TYR A 97 14.34 24.83 17.04
CA TYR A 97 13.61 26.00 17.53
C TYR A 97 14.53 27.16 17.91
N GLY A 98 15.84 26.98 17.81
CA GLY A 98 16.83 28.04 18.04
C GLY A 98 16.91 29.01 16.87
N TRP A 99 17.81 29.97 16.99
CA TRP A 99 18.11 30.90 15.92
C TRP A 99 18.62 30.13 14.68
N PHE A 100 18.21 30.53 13.48
CA PHE A 100 18.37 29.78 12.21
C PHE A 100 17.64 28.42 12.11
N GLY A 101 16.88 28.03 13.12
CA GLY A 101 16.03 26.83 13.11
C GLY A 101 14.85 26.95 12.14
N GLN A 102 14.10 25.85 11.99
CA GLN A 102 12.91 25.80 11.13
C GLN A 102 11.70 26.50 11.75
N GLU A 103 11.59 26.49 13.08
CA GLU A 103 10.54 27.19 13.83
C GLU A 103 11.16 27.99 14.99
N PRO A 104 11.91 29.08 14.72
CA PRO A 104 12.61 29.82 15.75
C PRO A 104 11.69 30.33 16.85
N TRP A 105 12.14 30.28 18.10
CA TRP A 105 11.41 30.78 19.25
C TRP A 105 11.10 32.27 19.12
N ALA A 106 9.82 32.63 19.19
CA ALA A 106 9.38 34.02 19.09
C ALA A 106 9.97 34.92 20.19
N GLY A 107 10.31 34.37 21.36
CA GLY A 107 10.92 35.11 22.48
C GLY A 107 12.35 35.61 22.21
N PHE A 108 12.93 35.32 21.04
CA PHE A 108 14.11 36.06 20.56
C PHE A 108 13.79 37.51 20.16
N ASP A 109 12.51 37.87 20.01
CA ASP A 109 12.03 39.22 19.68
C ASP A 109 12.65 39.76 18.38
N ASN A 110 12.94 38.87 17.42
CA ASN A 110 13.71 39.15 16.20
C ASN A 110 15.08 39.82 16.44
N ASN A 111 15.61 39.76 17.66
CA ASN A 111 16.91 40.29 18.01
C ASN A 111 18.00 39.25 17.69
N LYS A 112 18.79 39.52 16.64
CA LYS A 112 19.87 38.64 16.18
C LYS A 112 20.88 38.29 17.27
N ALA A 113 21.31 39.28 18.07
CA ALA A 113 22.31 39.06 19.12
C ALA A 113 21.76 38.16 20.22
N LYS A 114 20.54 38.46 20.71
CA LYS A 114 19.81 37.60 21.66
C LYS A 114 19.68 36.18 21.13
N GLY A 115 19.18 36.04 19.90
CA GLY A 115 18.98 34.74 19.26
C GLY A 115 20.24 33.89 19.19
N ILE A 116 21.35 34.47 18.71
CA ILE A 116 22.61 33.74 18.55
C ILE A 116 23.25 33.39 19.89
N VAL A 117 23.32 34.36 20.82
CA VAL A 117 23.91 34.17 22.14
C VAL A 117 23.11 33.12 22.92
N VAL A 118 21.80 33.30 23.05
CA VAL A 118 20.92 32.39 23.80
C VAL A 118 20.95 30.98 23.21
N THR A 119 20.86 30.85 21.88
CA THR A 119 20.93 29.54 21.22
C THR A 119 22.29 28.87 21.49
N SER A 120 23.40 29.58 21.33
CA SER A 120 24.74 29.03 21.59
C SER A 120 24.93 28.59 23.04
N ARG A 121 24.45 29.37 24.03
CA ARG A 121 24.56 29.04 25.45
C ARG A 121 23.72 27.82 25.83
N VAL A 122 22.50 27.71 25.32
CA VAL A 122 21.65 26.51 25.51
C VAL A 122 22.28 25.27 24.86
N LEU A 123 22.85 25.40 23.66
CA LEU A 123 23.57 24.29 23.03
C LEU A 123 24.80 23.87 23.84
N SER A 124 25.54 24.83 24.41
CA SER A 124 26.65 24.53 25.33
C SER A 124 26.19 23.75 26.57
N ASP A 125 25.07 24.16 27.16
CA ASP A 125 24.52 23.48 28.33
C ASP A 125 24.13 22.03 28.02
N PHE A 126 23.54 21.78 26.85
CA PHE A 126 23.18 20.43 26.43
C PHE A 126 24.36 19.57 25.97
N TYR A 127 25.41 20.17 25.40
CA TYR A 127 26.56 19.43 24.88
C TYR A 127 27.63 19.15 25.94
N LYS A 128 27.89 20.09 26.85
CA LYS A 128 28.94 19.99 27.89
C LYS A 128 28.42 19.92 29.32
N GLY A 129 27.12 20.08 29.54
CA GLY A 129 26.56 20.15 30.89
C GLY A 129 26.95 21.43 31.63
N THR A 130 27.23 22.52 30.90
CA THR A 130 27.38 23.86 31.51
C THR A 130 26.03 24.35 32.05
N ASN A 131 26.04 25.44 32.82
CA ASN A 131 24.83 26.12 33.24
C ASN A 131 24.94 27.62 32.97
N ASN A 132 24.18 28.09 31.99
CA ASN A 132 24.10 29.50 31.60
C ASN A 132 22.75 30.15 31.96
N ASP A 133 21.97 29.58 32.89
CA ASP A 133 20.61 30.05 33.23
C ASP A 133 20.56 31.48 33.80
N SER A 134 21.69 32.02 34.26
CA SER A 134 21.78 33.41 34.73
C SER A 134 21.70 34.45 33.60
N LEU A 135 21.95 34.05 32.35
CA LEU A 135 21.86 34.93 31.20
C LEU A 135 20.40 35.04 30.73
N GLU A 136 19.89 36.27 30.66
CA GLU A 136 18.53 36.57 30.23
C GLU A 136 18.20 35.93 28.87
N GLY A 137 17.13 35.13 28.84
CA GLY A 137 16.67 34.39 27.66
C GLY A 137 17.08 32.93 27.64
N VAL A 138 18.15 32.51 28.34
CA VAL A 138 18.63 31.11 28.34
C VAL A 138 17.63 30.20 29.05
N LYS A 139 17.24 30.57 30.27
CA LYS A 139 16.30 29.77 31.07
C LYS A 139 14.92 29.72 30.40
N GLU A 140 14.43 30.86 29.92
CA GLU A 140 13.14 30.98 29.23
C GLU A 140 13.11 30.17 27.93
N PHE A 141 14.22 30.17 27.18
CA PHE A 141 14.31 29.33 25.98
C PHE A 141 14.29 27.84 26.34
N LYS A 142 15.02 27.40 27.37
CA LYS A 142 14.97 26.00 27.84
C LYS A 142 13.57 25.59 28.29
N GLU A 143 12.90 26.44 29.06
CA GLU A 143 11.51 26.21 29.49
C GLU A 143 10.58 26.08 28.28
N PHE A 144 10.72 26.96 27.29
CA PHE A 144 10.02 26.84 26.02
C PHE A 144 10.31 25.50 25.32
N LEU A 145 11.57 25.08 25.20
CA LEU A 145 11.95 23.79 24.59
C LEU A 145 11.32 22.58 25.31
N ASN A 146 11.12 22.67 26.64
CA ASN A 146 10.45 21.63 27.41
C ASN A 146 8.96 21.49 27.05
N THR A 147 8.30 22.58 26.65
CA THR A 147 6.90 22.56 26.19
C THR A 147 6.75 22.05 24.76
N LYS A 148 7.83 22.01 23.97
CA LYS A 148 7.77 21.64 22.57
C LYS A 148 7.96 20.13 22.38
N PRO A 149 7.28 19.53 21.39
CA PRO A 149 7.60 18.17 20.99
C PRO A 149 9.02 18.13 20.45
N VAL A 150 9.67 16.97 20.57
CA VAL A 150 10.89 16.70 19.79
C VAL A 150 10.53 16.93 18.32
N PRO A 151 11.28 17.76 17.56
CA PRO A 151 11.01 17.99 16.15
C PRO A 151 10.81 16.65 15.45
N PRO A 152 9.79 16.52 14.60
CA PRO A 152 9.48 15.24 13.99
C PRO A 152 10.76 14.68 13.38
N LYS A 153 11.14 13.46 13.78
CA LYS A 153 12.13 12.69 13.00
C LYS A 153 11.56 12.39 11.60
N GLY A 154 10.28 12.68 11.40
CA GLY A 154 9.57 12.65 10.13
C GLY A 154 8.82 11.34 9.94
N LEU A 155 8.79 10.50 10.98
CA LEU A 155 8.22 9.18 10.92
C LEU A 155 6.71 9.30 11.15
N ALA A 156 5.96 9.37 10.05
CA ALA A 156 4.57 8.94 10.00
C ALA A 156 4.50 7.77 9.03
N HIS A 157 4.04 6.62 9.49
CA HIS A 157 3.97 5.41 8.68
C HIS A 157 2.63 4.70 8.89
N PHE A 158 2.18 4.00 7.86
CA PHE A 158 1.02 3.13 7.95
C PHE A 158 1.36 1.88 8.75
N ALA A 159 0.48 1.46 9.66
CA ALA A 159 0.66 0.24 10.45
C ALA A 159 0.64 -1.02 9.58
N LYS A 160 -0.14 -1.01 8.48
CA LYS A 160 -0.20 -2.07 7.48
C LYS A 160 0.23 -1.54 6.12
N SER A 161 1.05 -2.31 5.41
CA SER A 161 1.45 -2.07 4.02
C SER A 161 0.49 -2.69 2.99
N GLU A 162 -0.41 -3.56 3.43
CA GLU A 162 -1.41 -4.22 2.58
C GLU A 162 -2.77 -4.25 3.30
N LEU A 163 -3.80 -3.80 2.58
CA LEU A 163 -5.19 -3.78 3.04
C LEU A 163 -6.03 -4.71 2.16
N LYS A 164 -6.71 -5.65 2.80
CA LYS A 164 -7.54 -6.65 2.12
C LYS A 164 -8.99 -6.23 2.19
N ALA A 165 -9.68 -6.26 1.04
CA ALA A 165 -11.09 -5.93 0.96
C ALA A 165 -11.98 -7.15 1.26
N THR A 166 -13.14 -6.87 1.83
CA THR A 166 -14.28 -7.78 1.98
C THR A 166 -15.52 -7.14 1.37
N TRP A 167 -16.53 -7.95 1.04
CA TRP A 167 -17.78 -7.44 0.46
C TRP A 167 -18.79 -7.12 1.57
N ASP A 168 -19.28 -5.88 1.60
CA ASP A 168 -20.44 -5.47 2.40
C ASP A 168 -21.71 -5.53 1.51
N PRO A 169 -22.57 -6.55 1.69
CA PRO A 169 -23.77 -6.71 0.87
C PRO A 169 -24.86 -5.69 1.18
N ALA A 170 -24.87 -5.08 2.38
CA ALA A 170 -25.91 -4.11 2.76
C ALA A 170 -25.65 -2.76 2.07
N LYS A 171 -24.39 -2.33 2.08
CA LYS A 171 -23.94 -1.10 1.41
C LYS A 171 -23.64 -1.30 -0.08
N LYS A 172 -23.47 -2.55 -0.53
CA LYS A 172 -23.02 -2.93 -1.88
C LYS A 172 -21.66 -2.31 -2.25
N VAL A 173 -20.75 -2.30 -1.28
CA VAL A 173 -19.38 -1.80 -1.45
C VAL A 173 -18.38 -2.82 -0.94
N GLN A 174 -17.14 -2.66 -1.38
CA GLN A 174 -15.99 -3.34 -0.83
C GLN A 174 -15.45 -2.52 0.34
N VAL A 175 -15.03 -3.18 1.42
CA VAL A 175 -14.51 -2.55 2.64
C VAL A 175 -13.20 -3.20 3.02
N THR A 176 -12.13 -2.42 3.18
CA THR A 176 -10.85 -2.96 3.64
C THR A 176 -10.81 -3.17 5.14
N ASP A 177 -9.86 -3.99 5.60
CA ASP A 177 -9.45 -3.97 7.01
C ASP A 177 -9.02 -2.55 7.45
N GLU A 178 -9.17 -2.24 8.75
CA GLU A 178 -8.69 -0.99 9.36
C GLU A 178 -7.16 -0.90 9.30
N ASN A 179 -6.66 0.31 9.03
CA ASN A 179 -5.27 0.72 9.14
C ASN A 179 -5.15 1.90 10.13
N GLU A 180 -3.93 2.18 10.56
CA GLU A 180 -3.60 3.24 11.53
C GLU A 180 -2.34 3.97 11.08
N VAL A 181 -2.28 5.28 11.30
CA VAL A 181 -1.04 6.05 11.13
C VAL A 181 -0.27 6.06 12.44
N LYS A 182 0.96 5.53 12.43
CA LYS A 182 1.85 5.44 13.58
C LYS A 182 3.09 6.32 13.40
N GLY A 183 3.72 6.68 14.51
CA GLY A 183 5.00 7.37 14.52
C GLY A 183 5.04 8.55 15.49
N ASP A 184 5.71 9.63 15.08
CA ASP A 184 5.98 10.77 15.95
C ASP A 184 4.71 11.60 16.24
N PRO A 185 4.50 12.07 17.48
CA PRO A 185 3.40 12.98 17.79
C PRO A 185 3.40 14.21 16.88
N ASN A 186 2.22 14.61 16.39
CA ASN A 186 2.00 15.73 15.45
C ASN A 186 2.56 15.53 14.02
N ALA A 187 3.15 14.37 13.70
CA ALA A 187 3.47 14.05 12.31
C ALA A 187 2.20 13.71 11.51
N THR A 188 2.27 13.95 10.20
CA THR A 188 1.19 13.67 9.26
C THR A 188 1.70 12.93 8.04
N VAL A 189 0.82 12.17 7.39
CA VAL A 189 1.04 11.58 6.08
C VAL A 189 -0.04 12.10 5.12
N THR A 190 0.38 12.52 3.93
CA THR A 190 -0.51 13.00 2.87
C THR A 190 -0.37 12.12 1.65
N PHE A 191 -1.49 11.68 1.06
CA PHE A 191 -1.51 10.86 -0.14
C PHE A 191 -2.78 11.13 -0.98
N LYS A 192 -2.76 10.71 -2.24
CA LYS A 192 -3.87 10.92 -3.17
C LYS A 192 -4.70 9.67 -3.36
N LEU A 193 -6.02 9.80 -3.25
CA LEU A 193 -6.97 8.76 -3.61
C LEU A 193 -7.17 8.70 -5.14
N PRO A 194 -7.45 7.52 -5.69
CA PRO A 194 -7.73 7.38 -7.12
C PRO A 194 -9.14 7.88 -7.45
N ASP A 195 -9.31 8.45 -8.64
CA ASP A 195 -10.61 8.92 -9.14
C ASP A 195 -11.39 7.79 -9.84
N ASN A 196 -11.68 6.74 -9.08
CA ASN A 196 -12.37 5.54 -9.60
C ASN A 196 -13.39 4.94 -8.61
N GLY A 197 -13.90 5.74 -7.67
CA GLY A 197 -14.90 5.29 -6.70
C GLY A 197 -14.33 4.73 -5.38
N VAL A 198 -13.02 4.83 -5.17
CA VAL A 198 -12.39 4.56 -3.85
C VAL A 198 -12.58 5.77 -2.93
N ARG A 199 -12.94 5.51 -1.68
CA ARG A 199 -13.21 6.50 -0.63
C ARG A 199 -12.48 6.10 0.65
N LEU A 200 -11.96 7.08 1.38
CA LEU A 200 -11.40 6.86 2.71
C LEU A 200 -12.44 7.18 3.77
N ILE A 201 -12.63 6.25 4.70
CA ILE A 201 -13.52 6.41 5.85
C ILE A 201 -12.67 6.57 7.11
N LYS A 202 -12.95 7.62 7.86
CA LYS A 202 -12.34 7.92 9.15
C LYS A 202 -13.45 8.34 10.11
N ASP A 203 -13.46 7.78 11.32
CA ASP A 203 -14.47 8.07 12.35
C ASP A 203 -15.93 7.86 11.85
N GLY A 204 -16.12 6.95 10.89
CA GLY A 204 -17.42 6.66 10.28
C GLY A 204 -17.85 7.63 9.16
N GLU A 205 -17.04 8.64 8.85
CA GLU A 205 -17.33 9.64 7.82
C GLU A 205 -16.39 9.54 6.62
N ILE A 206 -16.91 9.91 5.45
CA ILE A 206 -16.11 10.00 4.23
C ILE A 206 -15.21 11.23 4.30
N VAL A 207 -13.91 11.01 4.21
CA VAL A 207 -12.95 12.11 4.06
C VAL A 207 -13.04 12.67 2.65
N LYS A 208 -13.26 13.99 2.56
CA LYS A 208 -13.49 14.68 1.28
C LYS A 208 -12.18 15.09 0.61
N GLY A 209 -12.19 15.06 -0.71
CA GLY A 209 -11.10 15.55 -1.56
C GLY A 209 -10.22 14.41 -2.11
N PRO A 210 -9.54 14.65 -3.24
CA PRO A 210 -8.66 13.66 -3.86
C PRO A 210 -7.33 13.51 -3.12
N GLU A 211 -6.98 14.45 -2.24
CA GLU A 211 -5.79 14.41 -1.40
C GLU A 211 -6.21 14.34 0.07
N VAL A 212 -5.68 13.36 0.79
CA VAL A 212 -6.03 13.07 2.18
C VAL A 212 -4.79 13.27 3.05
N THR A 213 -4.96 14.00 4.15
CA THR A 213 -3.94 14.16 5.20
C THR A 213 -4.43 13.50 6.48
N LEU A 214 -3.65 12.54 6.97
CA LEU A 214 -3.90 11.84 8.24
C LEU A 214 -2.81 12.20 9.26
N LYS A 215 -3.22 12.31 10.53
CA LYS A 215 -2.33 12.54 11.67
C LYS A 215 -1.96 11.20 12.31
N VAL A 216 -0.80 11.14 12.98
CA VAL A 216 -0.48 9.99 13.84
C VAL A 216 -1.58 9.78 14.88
N GLY A 217 -2.01 8.52 15.03
CA GLY A 217 -3.15 8.09 15.84
C GLY A 217 -4.45 7.92 15.06
N ASP A 218 -4.54 8.47 13.83
CA ASP A 218 -5.73 8.31 13.01
C ASP A 218 -5.89 6.85 12.56
N LYS A 219 -7.11 6.35 12.71
CA LYS A 219 -7.57 5.06 12.19
C LYS A 219 -8.47 5.27 10.99
N PHE A 220 -8.32 4.43 9.97
CA PHE A 220 -9.08 4.55 8.75
C PHE A 220 -9.23 3.20 8.04
N TYR A 221 -10.19 3.13 7.13
CA TYR A 221 -10.29 2.05 6.16
C TYR A 221 -10.74 2.64 4.82
N LEU A 222 -10.63 1.85 3.74
CA LEU A 222 -11.11 2.27 2.43
C LEU A 222 -12.41 1.54 2.07
N GLU A 223 -13.31 2.28 1.43
CA GLU A 223 -14.47 1.71 0.73
C GLU A 223 -14.29 1.88 -0.78
N ALA A 224 -14.77 0.91 -1.57
CA ALA A 224 -14.77 1.02 -3.03
C ALA A 224 -16.05 0.44 -3.64
N ASP A 225 -16.47 0.97 -4.78
CA ASP A 225 -17.60 0.44 -5.53
C ASP A 225 -17.31 -0.98 -6.07
N ALA A 226 -18.37 -1.76 -6.36
CA ALA A 226 -18.25 -3.13 -6.85
C ALA A 226 -17.44 -3.27 -8.16
N GLY A 227 -17.41 -2.22 -8.99
CA GLY A 227 -16.67 -2.21 -10.25
C GLY A 227 -15.17 -1.95 -10.11
N VAL A 228 -14.69 -1.61 -8.91
CA VAL A 228 -13.27 -1.33 -8.67
C VAL A 228 -12.52 -2.64 -8.45
N THR A 229 -11.69 -3.04 -9.40
CA THR A 229 -10.94 -4.30 -9.33
C THR A 229 -9.42 -4.11 -9.34
N ASP A 230 -8.94 -2.96 -9.79
CA ASP A 230 -7.51 -2.68 -9.93
C ASP A 230 -6.88 -2.30 -8.61
N GLU A 231 -5.75 -2.92 -8.27
CA GLU A 231 -4.99 -2.59 -7.06
C GLU A 231 -4.76 -1.07 -6.95
N TYR A 232 -5.06 -0.53 -5.78
CA TYR A 232 -4.68 0.84 -5.45
C TYR A 232 -3.40 0.84 -4.62
N ASN A 233 -2.43 1.67 -4.98
CA ASN A 233 -1.20 1.89 -4.21
C ASN A 233 -1.03 3.39 -3.96
N THR A 234 -0.73 3.78 -2.73
CA THR A 234 -0.49 5.19 -2.38
C THR A 234 0.75 5.77 -3.07
N GLY A 235 1.67 4.92 -3.53
CA GLY A 235 3.05 5.27 -3.80
C GLY A 235 3.84 5.53 -2.52
N GLU A 236 5.11 5.88 -2.67
CA GLU A 236 5.96 6.34 -1.58
C GLU A 236 5.53 7.72 -1.08
N VAL A 237 5.01 7.78 0.14
CA VAL A 237 4.60 9.02 0.82
C VAL A 237 5.33 9.19 2.15
N GLY A 238 5.25 10.37 2.74
CA GLY A 238 6.02 10.76 3.94
C GLY A 238 7.07 11.82 3.62
N LYS A 239 7.80 12.28 4.65
CA LYS A 239 8.69 13.44 4.52
C LYS A 239 9.97 13.14 3.71
N LYS A 240 10.37 11.87 3.56
CA LYS A 240 11.62 11.43 2.90
C LYS A 240 12.91 12.02 3.51
N PHE A 241 12.82 12.78 4.59
CA PHE A 241 13.96 13.38 5.29
C PHE A 241 13.73 13.42 6.79
N LYS A 242 14.83 13.55 7.54
CA LYS A 242 14.84 13.84 8.97
C LYS A 242 15.72 15.04 9.29
N TYR A 243 15.45 15.66 10.44
CA TYR A 243 16.33 16.64 11.05
C TYR A 243 17.37 15.93 11.92
N GLN A 244 18.64 16.25 11.71
CA GLN A 244 19.75 15.58 12.38
C GLN A 244 20.75 16.62 12.93
N PRO A 245 21.00 16.64 14.25
CA PRO A 245 22.06 17.44 14.83
C PRO A 245 23.41 16.90 14.35
N ILE A 246 24.24 17.79 13.82
CA ILE A 246 25.60 17.49 13.44
C ILE A 246 26.52 18.34 14.28
N VAL A 247 27.51 17.69 14.88
CA VAL A 247 28.62 18.32 15.60
C VAL A 247 29.88 18.17 14.76
N PHE A 248 30.63 19.25 14.65
CA PHE A 248 31.98 19.26 14.11
C PHE A 248 32.95 19.36 15.28
N GLU A 249 33.71 18.30 15.51
CA GLU A 249 34.73 18.23 16.55
C GLU A 249 35.97 19.02 16.10
N THR A 250 36.50 19.85 17.00
CA THR A 250 37.62 20.77 16.75
C THR A 250 38.87 20.35 17.52
N PRO A 251 40.06 20.85 17.15
CA PRO A 251 41.29 20.65 17.93
C PRO A 251 41.17 21.13 19.39
N PRO A 252 42.04 20.65 20.30
CA PRO A 252 42.04 21.11 21.69
C PRO A 252 42.14 22.64 21.82
N ASN A 253 41.42 23.20 22.79
CA ASN A 253 41.33 24.65 23.08
C ASN A 253 40.60 25.49 22.01
N GLN A 254 39.81 24.84 21.16
CA GLN A 254 38.82 25.49 20.31
C GLN A 254 37.42 24.95 20.63
N GLN A 255 36.40 25.76 20.33
CA GLN A 255 35.02 25.37 20.56
C GLN A 255 34.50 24.49 19.43
N ASP A 256 33.95 23.33 19.75
CA ASP A 256 33.14 22.56 18.80
C ASP A 256 31.96 23.42 18.29
N ILE A 257 31.55 23.14 17.06
CA ILE A 257 30.41 23.81 16.44
C ILE A 257 29.32 22.81 16.07
N GLY A 258 28.07 23.24 16.16
CA GLY A 258 26.90 22.40 15.92
C GLY A 258 25.89 23.07 15.00
N HIS A 259 25.27 22.29 14.12
CA HIS A 259 24.19 22.76 13.25
C HIS A 259 23.10 21.72 13.05
N LEU A 260 21.94 22.16 12.59
CA LEU A 260 20.88 21.29 12.12
C LEU A 260 21.15 20.90 10.67
N ASN A 261 21.13 19.61 10.38
CA ASN A 261 21.20 19.10 9.01
C ASN A 261 19.89 18.44 8.61
N ILE A 262 19.46 18.64 7.37
CA ILE A 262 18.33 17.92 6.77
C ILE A 262 18.91 16.76 5.95
N VAL A 263 18.59 15.53 6.35
CA VAL A 263 19.17 14.32 5.75
C VAL A 263 18.06 13.47 5.17
N GLU A 264 18.27 12.93 3.97
CA GLU A 264 17.36 11.94 3.39
C GLU A 264 17.18 10.76 4.35
N ASP A 265 15.93 10.40 4.62
CA ASP A 265 15.59 9.28 5.49
C ASP A 265 14.55 8.40 4.81
N LYS A 266 15.02 7.27 4.30
CA LYS A 266 14.15 6.25 3.69
C LYS A 266 13.21 5.61 4.71
N ALA A 267 13.55 5.63 6.01
CA ALA A 267 12.64 5.16 7.04
C ALA A 267 11.44 6.10 7.23
N ALA A 268 11.57 7.39 6.83
CA ALA A 268 10.48 8.36 6.82
C ALA A 268 9.59 8.26 5.56
N ILE A 269 9.67 7.14 4.85
CA ILE A 269 8.83 6.79 3.70
C ILE A 269 7.90 5.65 4.11
N THR A 270 6.65 5.74 3.70
CA THR A 270 5.66 4.69 3.90
C THR A 270 4.80 4.54 2.65
N SER A 271 4.13 3.39 2.53
CA SER A 271 3.16 3.13 1.48
C SER A 271 2.22 2.03 1.94
N PHE A 272 0.99 2.03 1.44
CA PHE A 272 0.16 0.83 1.47
C PHE A 272 -0.46 0.57 0.11
N LYS A 273 -0.88 -0.68 -0.09
CA LYS A 273 -1.73 -1.09 -1.20
C LYS A 273 -3.06 -1.65 -0.70
N ALA A 274 -4.12 -1.40 -1.45
CA ALA A 274 -5.43 -1.97 -1.24
C ALA A 274 -5.74 -2.96 -2.36
N MET A 275 -6.01 -4.20 -1.97
CA MET A 275 -6.36 -5.28 -2.89
C MET A 275 -7.87 -5.45 -2.90
N TRP A 276 -8.47 -5.12 -4.04
CA TRP A 276 -9.91 -5.25 -4.25
C TRP A 276 -10.28 -6.66 -4.68
N LEU A 277 -11.53 -7.01 -4.40
CA LEU A 277 -12.14 -8.24 -4.82
C LEU A 277 -12.32 -8.25 -6.33
N LYS A 278 -12.17 -9.45 -6.91
CA LYS A 278 -12.61 -9.71 -8.27
C LYS A 278 -14.00 -10.31 -8.24
N PHE A 279 -14.77 -10.00 -9.27
CA PHE A 279 -16.14 -10.46 -9.40
C PHE A 279 -16.31 -11.21 -10.71
N SER A 280 -17.20 -12.21 -10.66
CA SER A 280 -17.56 -13.03 -11.81
C SER A 280 -19.08 -13.14 -11.94
N GLU A 281 -19.49 -13.58 -13.12
CA GLU A 281 -20.87 -13.92 -13.42
C GLU A 281 -21.00 -15.45 -13.51
N VAL A 282 -22.12 -15.98 -13.01
CA VAL A 282 -22.42 -17.42 -13.08
C VAL A 282 -23.80 -17.62 -13.69
N GLU A 283 -23.86 -18.47 -14.71
CA GLU A 283 -25.10 -18.88 -15.37
C GLU A 283 -25.67 -20.12 -14.67
N ILE A 284 -26.90 -20.04 -14.19
CA ILE A 284 -27.58 -21.11 -13.46
C ILE A 284 -28.79 -21.59 -14.25
N SER A 285 -28.73 -22.86 -14.66
CA SER A 285 -29.83 -23.56 -15.34
C SER A 285 -30.61 -24.46 -14.39
N LYS A 286 -31.92 -24.47 -14.54
CA LYS A 286 -32.80 -25.44 -13.88
C LYS A 286 -33.40 -26.33 -14.94
N LYS A 287 -33.09 -27.62 -14.95
CA LYS A 287 -33.48 -28.52 -16.04
C LYS A 287 -34.30 -29.71 -15.59
N ASP A 288 -35.06 -30.28 -16.51
CA ASP A 288 -35.66 -31.60 -16.34
C ASP A 288 -34.59 -32.67 -16.60
N ILE A 289 -34.46 -33.64 -15.68
CA ILE A 289 -33.43 -34.68 -15.77
C ILE A 289 -33.60 -35.62 -16.96
N THR A 290 -34.82 -35.73 -17.51
CA THR A 290 -35.22 -36.66 -18.57
C THR A 290 -34.97 -36.09 -19.97
N ASN A 291 -35.47 -34.90 -20.27
CA ASN A 291 -35.33 -34.27 -21.59
C ASN A 291 -34.19 -33.24 -21.68
N LYS A 292 -33.59 -32.85 -20.54
CA LYS A 292 -32.50 -31.85 -20.41
C LYS A 292 -32.88 -30.43 -20.84
N GLU A 293 -34.16 -30.12 -20.98
CA GLU A 293 -34.66 -28.78 -21.29
C GLU A 293 -34.77 -27.91 -20.03
N GLU A 294 -34.73 -26.57 -20.20
CA GLU A 294 -34.98 -25.62 -19.12
C GLU A 294 -36.39 -25.80 -18.54
N LEU A 295 -36.47 -25.79 -17.22
CA LEU A 295 -37.65 -26.13 -16.45
C LEU A 295 -38.13 -24.88 -15.69
N PRO A 296 -39.16 -24.18 -16.20
CA PRO A 296 -39.70 -22.99 -15.55
C PRO A 296 -40.56 -23.32 -14.31
N GLY A 297 -40.57 -22.41 -13.34
CA GLY A 297 -41.48 -22.45 -12.18
C GLY A 297 -40.89 -22.99 -10.87
N ALA A 298 -39.59 -23.27 -10.80
CA ALA A 298 -38.92 -23.67 -9.57
C ALA A 298 -38.50 -22.43 -8.78
N LYS A 299 -38.75 -22.37 -7.47
CA LYS A 299 -38.15 -21.31 -6.63
C LYS A 299 -36.73 -21.71 -6.25
N MET A 300 -35.78 -20.87 -6.62
CA MET A 300 -34.35 -21.10 -6.51
C MET A 300 -33.73 -20.06 -5.58
N LYS A 301 -32.73 -20.47 -4.82
CA LYS A 301 -31.99 -19.60 -3.91
C LYS A 301 -30.50 -19.92 -3.95
N VAL A 302 -29.68 -18.88 -3.97
CA VAL A 302 -28.24 -18.96 -3.74
C VAL A 302 -27.89 -18.29 -2.42
N THR A 303 -27.11 -18.99 -1.59
CA THR A 303 -26.52 -18.45 -0.36
C THR A 303 -25.01 -18.48 -0.41
N ASP A 304 -24.39 -17.51 0.25
CA ASP A 304 -22.96 -17.56 0.57
C ASP A 304 -22.69 -18.75 1.50
N ALA A 305 -21.74 -19.62 1.15
CA ALA A 305 -21.54 -20.89 1.85
C ALA A 305 -20.97 -20.72 3.27
N GLU A 306 -20.24 -19.63 3.50
CA GLU A 306 -19.57 -19.35 4.78
C GLU A 306 -20.51 -18.64 5.76
N SER A 307 -21.13 -17.55 5.31
CA SER A 307 -22.01 -16.72 6.14
C SER A 307 -23.47 -17.18 6.18
N GLY A 308 -23.89 -18.02 5.22
CA GLY A 308 -25.28 -18.45 5.04
C GLY A 308 -26.22 -17.34 4.54
N LYS A 309 -25.71 -16.14 4.24
CA LYS A 309 -26.51 -15.00 3.79
C LYS A 309 -27.11 -15.27 2.41
N LEU A 310 -28.34 -14.80 2.21
CA LEU A 310 -28.99 -14.80 0.91
C LEU A 310 -28.21 -13.91 -0.06
N VAL A 311 -27.86 -14.46 -1.22
CA VAL A 311 -27.17 -13.74 -2.30
C VAL A 311 -28.16 -13.42 -3.42
N ASP A 312 -28.97 -14.40 -3.82
CA ASP A 312 -30.00 -14.22 -4.84
C ASP A 312 -31.14 -15.23 -4.67
N GLU A 313 -32.35 -14.86 -5.10
CA GLU A 313 -33.55 -15.69 -5.08
C GLU A 313 -34.45 -15.36 -6.29
N TRP A 314 -34.83 -16.40 -7.04
CA TRP A 314 -35.61 -16.23 -8.28
C TRP A 314 -36.54 -17.42 -8.55
N VAL A 315 -37.42 -17.27 -9.54
CA VAL A 315 -38.21 -18.38 -10.10
C VAL A 315 -37.60 -18.77 -11.44
N SER A 316 -37.29 -20.05 -11.65
CA SER A 316 -36.69 -20.51 -12.91
C SER A 316 -37.58 -20.25 -14.11
N GLU A 317 -36.96 -19.98 -15.26
CA GLU A 317 -37.64 -19.67 -16.51
C GLU A 317 -37.23 -20.65 -17.63
N LYS A 318 -37.57 -20.33 -18.88
CA LYS A 318 -37.14 -21.07 -20.08
C LYS A 318 -35.73 -20.71 -20.55
N LYS A 319 -34.98 -19.97 -19.72
CA LYS A 319 -33.61 -19.52 -19.94
C LYS A 319 -32.85 -19.63 -18.62
N ALA A 320 -31.54 -19.77 -18.70
CA ALA A 320 -30.69 -19.75 -17.53
C ALA A 320 -30.72 -18.36 -16.85
N HIS A 321 -30.62 -18.37 -15.53
CA HIS A 321 -30.53 -17.16 -14.71
C HIS A 321 -29.06 -16.75 -14.56
N ILE A 322 -28.76 -15.46 -14.70
CA ILE A 322 -27.37 -14.96 -14.59
C ILE A 322 -27.25 -14.18 -13.29
N ILE A 323 -26.41 -14.68 -12.39
CA ILE A 323 -26.04 -13.95 -11.17
C ILE A 323 -24.72 -13.22 -11.44
N LYS A 324 -24.75 -11.90 -11.26
CA LYS A 324 -23.58 -11.02 -11.42
C LYS A 324 -22.97 -10.67 -10.06
N ASN A 325 -21.75 -10.13 -10.08
CA ASN A 325 -21.06 -9.63 -8.89
C ASN A 325 -20.83 -10.69 -7.80
N LEU A 326 -20.58 -11.95 -8.19
CA LEU A 326 -20.15 -12.99 -7.28
C LEU A 326 -18.64 -12.89 -7.06
N VAL A 327 -18.20 -12.87 -5.80
CA VAL A 327 -16.78 -12.73 -5.44
C VAL A 327 -16.02 -13.96 -5.93
N GLU A 328 -15.04 -13.77 -6.81
CA GLU A 328 -14.24 -14.87 -7.35
C GLU A 328 -13.52 -15.66 -6.25
N GLY A 329 -13.42 -16.98 -6.44
CA GLY A 329 -12.84 -17.90 -5.45
C GLY A 329 -13.73 -18.18 -4.24
N ARG A 330 -14.85 -17.45 -4.08
CA ARG A 330 -15.80 -17.69 -2.99
C ARG A 330 -16.75 -18.83 -3.33
N LYS A 331 -17.08 -19.63 -2.31
CA LYS A 331 -18.01 -20.74 -2.42
C LYS A 331 -19.45 -20.29 -2.14
N TYR A 332 -20.36 -20.74 -2.99
CA TYR A 332 -21.79 -20.49 -2.91
C TYR A 332 -22.57 -21.81 -2.94
N ILE A 333 -23.80 -21.79 -2.43
CA ILE A 333 -24.70 -22.94 -2.38
C ILE A 333 -25.98 -22.60 -3.13
N LEU A 334 -26.26 -23.34 -4.20
CA LEU A 334 -27.54 -23.33 -4.90
C LEU A 334 -28.49 -24.37 -4.28
N SER A 335 -29.73 -23.95 -4.03
CA SER A 335 -30.80 -24.81 -3.51
C SER A 335 -32.15 -24.48 -4.16
N GLU A 336 -33.03 -25.48 -4.24
CA GLU A 336 -34.43 -25.32 -4.62
C GLU A 336 -35.30 -25.25 -3.36
N THR A 337 -36.18 -24.26 -3.28
CA THR A 337 -37.11 -24.09 -2.14
C THR A 337 -38.53 -24.49 -2.48
N LEU A 338 -38.90 -24.52 -3.76
CA LEU A 338 -40.20 -24.99 -4.24
C LEU A 338 -40.08 -25.61 -5.64
N ALA A 339 -40.61 -26.82 -5.81
CA ALA A 339 -40.63 -27.50 -7.08
C ALA A 339 -41.72 -26.95 -8.02
N PRO A 340 -41.51 -26.97 -9.35
CA PRO A 340 -42.59 -26.78 -10.31
C PRO A 340 -43.68 -27.85 -10.18
N LYS A 341 -44.89 -27.54 -10.64
CA LYS A 341 -46.01 -28.49 -10.63
C LYS A 341 -45.68 -29.75 -11.44
N GLY A 342 -45.89 -30.92 -10.84
CA GLY A 342 -45.63 -32.22 -11.47
C GLY A 342 -44.17 -32.67 -11.41
N TYR A 343 -43.34 -31.99 -10.62
CA TYR A 343 -41.94 -32.34 -10.38
C TYR A 343 -41.68 -32.53 -8.88
N LYS A 344 -40.76 -33.44 -8.56
CA LYS A 344 -40.29 -33.60 -7.17
C LYS A 344 -39.34 -32.47 -6.81
N LEU A 345 -39.49 -31.93 -5.60
CA LEU A 345 -38.53 -31.00 -5.00
C LEU A 345 -37.15 -31.67 -4.91
N SER A 346 -36.13 -30.99 -5.44
CA SER A 346 -34.75 -31.37 -5.26
C SER A 346 -34.30 -31.04 -3.84
N THR A 347 -33.81 -32.06 -3.13
CA THR A 347 -33.13 -31.90 -1.84
C THR A 347 -31.63 -31.68 -1.99
N GLU A 348 -31.14 -31.63 -3.23
CA GLU A 348 -29.73 -31.41 -3.54
C GLU A 348 -29.31 -29.98 -3.22
N LYS A 349 -28.15 -29.84 -2.59
CA LYS A 349 -27.46 -28.55 -2.44
C LYS A 349 -26.21 -28.60 -3.29
N ILE A 350 -26.15 -27.75 -4.31
CA ILE A 350 -25.01 -27.71 -5.23
C ILE A 350 -24.06 -26.62 -4.75
N GLU A 351 -22.86 -27.03 -4.34
CA GLU A 351 -21.77 -26.10 -4.07
C GLU A 351 -21.08 -25.71 -5.39
N PHE A 352 -20.78 -24.43 -5.56
CA PHE A 352 -19.99 -23.93 -6.69
C PHE A 352 -19.07 -22.80 -6.24
N ILE A 353 -17.99 -22.59 -6.97
CA ILE A 353 -16.98 -21.56 -6.69
C ILE A 353 -17.00 -20.54 -7.83
N ALA A 354 -17.35 -19.30 -7.51
CA ALA A 354 -17.42 -18.24 -8.51
C ALA A 354 -16.03 -17.98 -9.15
N GLY A 355 -16.00 -17.70 -10.45
CA GLY A 355 -14.78 -17.58 -11.26
C GLY A 355 -14.26 -18.91 -11.79
N SER A 356 -14.25 -19.96 -10.96
CA SER A 356 -13.92 -21.33 -11.41
C SER A 356 -15.09 -21.98 -12.16
N ASP A 357 -16.28 -21.88 -11.57
CA ASP A 357 -17.54 -22.36 -12.15
C ASP A 357 -18.27 -21.19 -12.78
N THR A 358 -18.43 -21.22 -14.10
CA THR A 358 -19.17 -20.20 -14.85
C THR A 358 -20.58 -20.64 -15.21
N LYS A 359 -20.86 -21.95 -15.12
CA LYS A 359 -22.18 -22.55 -15.38
C LYS A 359 -22.50 -23.62 -14.34
N VAL A 360 -23.69 -23.53 -13.74
CA VAL A 360 -24.19 -24.49 -12.75
C VAL A 360 -25.56 -24.99 -13.21
N THR A 361 -25.84 -26.28 -13.05
CA THR A 361 -27.14 -26.85 -13.45
C THR A 361 -27.72 -27.72 -12.34
N MET A 362 -28.98 -27.47 -11.99
CA MET A 362 -29.74 -28.32 -11.07
C MET A 362 -30.90 -29.01 -11.79
N TYR A 363 -31.12 -30.30 -11.51
CA TYR A 363 -32.14 -31.11 -12.17
C TYR A 363 -33.32 -31.43 -11.26
N ASN A 364 -34.54 -31.46 -11.81
CA ASN A 364 -35.68 -32.13 -11.16
C ASN A 364 -36.11 -33.35 -11.96
N ARG A 365 -36.65 -34.33 -11.23
CA ARG A 365 -37.31 -35.49 -11.81
C ARG A 365 -38.82 -35.26 -11.82
N PRO A 366 -39.52 -35.55 -12.94
CA PRO A 366 -40.98 -35.55 -12.96
C PRO A 366 -41.55 -36.49 -11.89
N GLU A 367 -42.67 -36.11 -11.30
CA GLU A 367 -43.45 -37.02 -10.47
C GLU A 367 -43.98 -38.16 -11.33
N LYS A 368 -43.90 -39.40 -10.82
CA LYS A 368 -44.54 -40.53 -11.49
C LYS A 368 -46.04 -40.26 -11.49
N LYS A 369 -46.67 -40.21 -12.67
CA LYS A 369 -48.13 -40.26 -12.76
C LYS A 369 -48.60 -41.52 -12.01
N PRO A 370 -49.69 -41.45 -11.21
CA PRO A 370 -50.25 -42.65 -10.60
C PRO A 370 -50.54 -43.68 -11.69
N GLU A 371 -50.04 -44.91 -11.52
CA GLU A 371 -50.41 -46.01 -12.40
C GLU A 371 -51.95 -46.12 -12.38
N LYS A 372 -52.58 -46.08 -13.56
CA LYS A 372 -54.00 -46.42 -13.68
C LYS A 372 -54.19 -47.84 -13.13
N PRO A 373 -55.23 -48.12 -12.31
CA PRO A 373 -55.46 -49.46 -11.79
C PRO A 373 -55.54 -50.47 -12.93
N LYS A 374 -54.70 -51.51 -12.89
CA LYS A 374 -54.80 -52.64 -13.83
C LYS A 374 -56.17 -53.30 -13.60
N LYS A 375 -57.00 -53.36 -14.65
CA LYS A 375 -58.26 -54.14 -14.61
C LYS A 375 -57.95 -55.61 -14.30
N PRO A 376 -58.71 -56.30 -13.43
CA PRO A 376 -58.46 -57.69 -13.11
C PRO A 376 -58.78 -58.58 -14.33
N GLY A 377 -57.76 -59.23 -14.87
CA GLY A 377 -57.89 -60.25 -15.92
C GLY A 377 -58.24 -61.61 -15.31
N LYS A 378 -59.13 -62.36 -15.99
CA LYS A 378 -59.54 -63.74 -15.67
C LYS A 378 -58.34 -64.70 -15.51
N PRO A 379 -58.47 -65.76 -14.70
CA PRO A 379 -57.40 -66.72 -14.46
C PRO A 379 -57.22 -67.65 -15.66
N LYS A 380 -55.96 -67.98 -15.98
CA LYS A 380 -55.61 -69.08 -16.89
C LYS A 380 -54.78 -70.13 -16.12
N PRO A 381 -54.99 -71.43 -16.36
CA PRO A 381 -54.50 -72.52 -15.51
C PRO A 381 -53.02 -72.81 -15.77
N GLY A 382 -52.42 -73.50 -14.82
CA GLY A 382 -50.97 -73.61 -14.66
C GLY A 382 -50.23 -74.48 -15.66
N GLY A 383 -48.90 -74.48 -15.48
CA GLY A 383 -47.97 -75.37 -16.16
C GLY A 383 -46.53 -74.90 -16.01
N GLY A 384 -45.77 -75.61 -15.18
CA GLY A 384 -44.30 -75.70 -15.30
C GLY A 384 -43.50 -74.98 -14.22
N VAL A 385 -43.07 -75.74 -13.21
CA VAL A 385 -41.91 -75.37 -12.38
C VAL A 385 -40.65 -75.58 -13.22
N ARG A 386 -39.79 -74.55 -13.31
CA ARG A 386 -38.35 -74.71 -13.58
C ARG A 386 -37.58 -73.84 -12.60
N THR A 387 -36.72 -74.50 -11.85
CA THR A 387 -35.66 -73.96 -10.99
C THR A 387 -34.45 -73.56 -11.84
N GLY A 388 -33.77 -72.49 -11.44
CA GLY A 388 -32.38 -72.21 -11.83
C GLY A 388 -32.20 -71.36 -13.08
N ASP A 389 -31.89 -70.08 -12.89
CA ASP A 389 -30.65 -69.45 -13.38
C ASP A 389 -30.61 -67.99 -12.94
N ASN A 390 -29.87 -67.72 -11.86
CA ASN A 390 -29.43 -66.37 -11.51
C ASN A 390 -28.06 -66.20 -12.17
N THR A 391 -27.96 -65.38 -13.22
CA THR A 391 -26.67 -64.90 -13.72
C THR A 391 -26.79 -63.40 -13.96
N GLU A 392 -26.33 -62.61 -12.99
CA GLU A 392 -26.13 -61.18 -13.17
C GLU A 392 -24.85 -60.93 -13.99
N TRP A 393 -25.01 -60.44 -15.22
CA TRP A 393 -23.91 -60.09 -16.12
C TRP A 393 -23.17 -58.79 -15.74
N ILE A 394 -23.47 -58.19 -14.59
CA ILE A 394 -23.03 -56.82 -14.25
C ILE A 394 -21.63 -56.79 -13.62
N LEU A 395 -21.19 -57.86 -12.94
CA LEU A 395 -19.91 -57.87 -12.21
C LEU A 395 -18.64 -58.14 -13.08
N PRO A 396 -18.66 -58.96 -14.14
CA PRO A 396 -17.47 -59.14 -15.01
C PRO A 396 -17.20 -57.96 -15.97
N VAL A 397 -18.23 -57.18 -16.31
CA VAL A 397 -18.11 -56.06 -17.27
C VAL A 397 -17.50 -54.82 -16.61
N VAL A 398 -17.80 -54.57 -15.33
CA VAL A 398 -17.24 -53.44 -14.57
C VAL A 398 -15.76 -53.65 -14.24
N SER A 399 -15.32 -54.89 -14.04
CA SER A 399 -13.92 -55.21 -13.74
C SER A 399 -12.98 -55.06 -14.95
N LEU A 400 -13.46 -55.30 -16.18
CA LEU A 400 -12.67 -55.10 -17.41
C LEU A 400 -12.45 -53.61 -17.76
N ALA A 401 -13.42 -52.74 -17.42
CA ALA A 401 -13.33 -51.30 -17.66
C ALA A 401 -12.34 -50.59 -16.71
N ILE A 402 -12.18 -51.09 -15.48
CA ILE A 402 -11.24 -50.51 -14.50
C ILE A 402 -9.78 -50.86 -14.85
N ALA A 403 -9.52 -52.08 -15.36
CA ALA A 403 -8.18 -52.50 -15.77
C ALA A 403 -7.64 -51.72 -16.98
N THR A 404 -8.51 -51.36 -17.93
CA THR A 404 -8.13 -50.57 -19.12
C THR A 404 -7.84 -49.10 -18.78
N LEU A 405 -8.58 -48.51 -17.83
CA LEU A 405 -8.34 -47.14 -17.37
C LEU A 405 -7.01 -47.00 -16.61
N LEU A 406 -6.63 -48.02 -15.81
CA LEU A 406 -5.35 -48.03 -15.09
C LEU A 406 -4.15 -48.19 -16.03
N LEU A 407 -4.26 -48.98 -17.10
CA LEU A 407 -3.22 -49.09 -18.14
C LEU A 407 -3.02 -47.78 -18.92
N LEU A 408 -4.10 -47.05 -19.22
CA LEU A 408 -4.05 -45.73 -19.84
C LEU A 408 -3.33 -44.69 -18.96
N LEU A 409 -3.60 -44.70 -17.65
CA LEU A 409 -2.92 -43.81 -16.69
C LEU A 409 -1.41 -44.11 -16.58
N VAL A 410 -1.01 -45.39 -16.63
CA VAL A 410 0.42 -45.78 -16.63
C VAL A 410 1.13 -45.35 -17.92
N VAL A 411 0.47 -45.44 -19.08
CA VAL A 411 1.02 -44.99 -20.37
C VAL A 411 1.16 -43.47 -20.42
N ILE A 412 0.18 -42.72 -19.92
CA ILE A 412 0.24 -41.24 -19.84
C ILE A 412 1.36 -40.79 -18.88
N ARG A 413 1.54 -41.48 -17.76
CA ARG A 413 2.63 -41.20 -16.80
C ARG A 413 4.01 -41.51 -17.39
N ARG A 414 4.15 -42.58 -18.18
CA ARG A 414 5.41 -42.91 -18.90
C ARG A 414 5.72 -41.93 -20.05
N LYS A 415 4.70 -41.36 -20.73
CA LYS A 415 4.91 -40.33 -21.76
C LYS A 415 5.38 -38.99 -21.16
N LYS A 416 4.86 -38.59 -19.99
CA LYS A 416 5.32 -37.37 -19.30
C LYS A 416 6.74 -37.46 -18.71
N MET A 417 7.27 -38.66 -18.49
CA MET A 417 8.66 -38.83 -17.99
C MET A 417 9.71 -38.96 -19.11
N LYS A 418 9.31 -39.12 -20.38
CA LYS A 418 10.23 -39.11 -21.54
C LYS A 418 10.31 -37.74 -22.25
N MET A 419 9.60 -36.75 -21.73
CA MET A 419 9.67 -35.35 -22.17
C MET A 419 10.04 -34.48 -20.97
N LYS A 420 11.28 -34.64 -20.51
CA LYS A 420 12.00 -33.70 -19.67
C LYS A 420 13.45 -33.70 -20.10
#